data_AF-A0A0P7YWB2-F1
#
_entry.id   AF-A0A0P7YWB2-F1
#
_cell.length_a   1.000
_cell.length_b   1.000
_cell.length_c   1.000
_cell.angle_alpha   90.00
_cell.angle_beta   90.00
_cell.angle_gamma   90.00
#
_symmetry.space_group_name_H-M   'P 1'
#
loop_
_entity.id
_entity.type
_entity.pdbx_description
1 polymer ?
#
loop_
_entity_poly.entity_id
_entity_poly.type
_entity_poly.pdbx_seq_one_letter_code
_entity_poly.pdbx_strand_id
1 'polypeptide(L)'
;MFPKTIEKEYFELEQFISGLYLKWNIFQSLFLKDQKRIDFLNHTASTFFAVVSHSLLKDIIISISQLVDNHKVGSNRNLSLHILVLQIPEKDKLLKKKLEQLRSEIVVSATYIRALRSKYLAHLDYNLFKQNGSVAEFTVNKIKITNLLNLISDYMNEVSKHYKDTEVLYEFTDTFDFRSADALIYWLKLGVKLNIYDFENPDLRIQATPNRFDDA
;
A
#
# COMPACT_ATOMS: atom_id res chain seq x y z
N MET A 1 -18.20 14.95 -18.33
CA MET A 1 -16.80 14.96 -18.84
C MET A 1 -15.94 15.78 -17.88
N PHE A 2 -14.67 15.41 -17.67
CA PHE A 2 -13.77 16.21 -16.82
C PHE A 2 -13.46 17.56 -17.48
N PRO A 3 -13.37 18.65 -16.70
CA PRO A 3 -12.74 19.88 -17.16
C PRO A 3 -11.28 19.64 -17.54
N LYS A 4 -10.83 20.23 -18.66
CA LYS A 4 -9.42 20.16 -19.09
C LYS A 4 -8.43 20.66 -18.03
N THR A 5 -8.89 21.44 -17.06
CA THR A 5 -8.09 21.99 -15.97
C THR A 5 -7.74 20.99 -14.87
N ILE A 6 -8.45 19.86 -14.77
CA ILE A 6 -8.25 18.85 -13.72
C ILE A 6 -8.02 17.44 -14.26
N GLU A 7 -8.29 17.20 -15.54
CA GLU A 7 -8.32 15.86 -16.12
C GLU A 7 -6.99 15.13 -15.95
N LYS A 8 -5.88 15.80 -16.25
CA LYS A 8 -4.54 15.22 -16.11
C LYS A 8 -4.23 14.90 -14.65
N GLU A 9 -4.42 15.88 -13.77
CA GLU A 9 -4.12 15.75 -12.34
C GLU A 9 -4.95 14.66 -11.67
N TYR A 10 -6.21 14.50 -12.08
CA TYR A 10 -7.08 13.44 -11.59
C TYR A 10 -6.54 12.05 -11.95
N PHE A 11 -6.22 11.81 -13.23
CA PHE A 11 -5.73 10.50 -13.67
C PHE A 11 -4.36 10.16 -13.06
N GLU A 12 -3.46 11.13 -12.94
CA GLU A 12 -2.15 10.90 -12.29
C GLU A 12 -2.31 10.56 -10.80
N LEU A 13 -3.24 11.22 -10.10
CA LEU A 13 -3.57 10.89 -8.71
C LEU A 13 -4.24 9.52 -8.59
N GLU A 14 -5.16 9.18 -9.49
CA GLU A 14 -5.82 7.87 -9.52
C GLU A 14 -4.79 6.74 -9.67
N GLN A 15 -3.85 6.87 -10.62
CA GLN A 15 -2.79 5.88 -10.82
C GLN A 15 -1.89 5.75 -9.58
N PHE A 16 -1.48 6.88 -9.00
CA PHE A 16 -0.69 6.89 -7.78
C PHE A 16 -1.42 6.21 -6.60
N ILE A 17 -2.69 6.54 -6.39
CA ILE A 17 -3.53 5.98 -5.33
C ILE A 17 -3.76 4.49 -5.55
N SER A 18 -4.00 4.06 -6.79
CA SER A 18 -4.15 2.64 -7.13
C SER A 18 -2.89 1.83 -6.78
N GLY A 19 -1.71 2.37 -7.09
CA GLY A 19 -0.43 1.76 -6.68
C GLY A 19 -0.26 1.72 -5.17
N LEU A 20 -0.69 2.74 -4.44
CA LEU A 20 -0.70 2.76 -2.98
C LEU A 20 -1.61 1.68 -2.38
N TYR A 21 -2.82 1.53 -2.90
CA TYR A 21 -3.77 0.49 -2.48
C TYR A 21 -3.22 -0.91 -2.72
N LEU A 22 -2.61 -1.15 -3.88
CA LEU A 22 -1.95 -2.42 -4.18
C LEU A 22 -0.87 -2.76 -3.14
N LYS A 23 0.01 -1.80 -2.83
CA LYS A 23 1.07 -1.98 -1.82
C LYS A 23 0.49 -2.26 -0.43
N TRP A 24 -0.56 -1.55 -0.04
CA TRP A 24 -1.22 -1.77 1.24
C TRP A 24 -1.88 -3.16 1.31
N ASN A 25 -2.51 -3.62 0.24
CA ASN A 25 -3.11 -4.96 0.17
C ASN A 25 -2.06 -6.06 0.27
N ILE A 26 -0.94 -5.93 -0.45
CA ILE A 26 0.20 -6.85 -0.32
C ILE A 26 0.72 -6.86 1.13
N PHE A 27 0.92 -5.68 1.73
CA PHE A 27 1.40 -5.57 3.10
C PHE A 27 0.44 -6.23 4.09
N GLN A 28 -0.87 -6.00 3.95
CA GLN A 28 -1.89 -6.62 4.79
C GLN A 28 -1.89 -8.15 4.65
N SER A 29 -1.86 -8.66 3.42
CA SER A 29 -1.90 -10.10 3.15
C SER A 29 -0.66 -10.84 3.65
N LEU A 30 0.52 -10.22 3.55
CA LEU A 30 1.77 -10.82 4.04
C LEU A 30 1.97 -10.64 5.54
N PHE A 31 1.72 -9.44 6.08
CA PHE A 31 2.20 -9.07 7.41
C PHE A 31 1.10 -8.79 8.44
N LEU A 32 -0.17 -8.68 8.03
CA LEU A 32 -1.30 -8.37 8.93
C LEU A 32 -2.44 -9.40 8.85
N LYS A 33 -2.17 -10.59 8.30
CA LYS A 33 -3.15 -11.68 8.18
C LYS A 33 -3.40 -12.36 9.54
N ASP A 34 -2.37 -13.01 10.08
CA ASP A 34 -2.36 -13.68 11.39
C ASP A 34 -0.92 -14.04 11.80
N GLN A 35 -0.73 -14.48 13.04
CA GLN A 35 0.59 -14.88 13.56
C GLN A 35 1.19 -16.07 12.79
N LYS A 36 0.36 -17.03 12.35
CA LYS A 36 0.83 -18.21 11.60
C LYS A 36 1.46 -17.80 10.27
N ARG A 37 0.95 -16.76 9.62
CA ARG A 37 1.53 -16.16 8.40
C ARG A 37 2.92 -15.60 8.70
N ILE A 38 3.07 -14.83 9.77
CA ILE A 38 4.36 -14.26 10.18
C ILE A 38 5.37 -15.36 10.50
N ASP A 39 4.98 -16.36 11.29
CA ASP A 39 5.86 -17.46 11.67
C ASP A 39 6.33 -18.24 10.43
N PHE A 40 5.43 -18.47 9.46
CA PHE A 40 5.76 -19.12 8.19
C PHE A 40 6.73 -18.29 7.34
N LEU A 41 6.53 -16.98 7.23
CA LEU A 41 7.45 -16.09 6.51
C LEU A 41 8.84 -16.05 7.17
N ASN A 42 8.88 -16.00 8.50
CA ASN A 42 10.12 -16.03 9.26
C ASN A 42 10.86 -17.36 9.11
N HIS A 43 10.14 -18.48 9.11
CA HIS A 43 10.73 -19.80 8.91
C HIS A 43 11.30 -19.98 7.49
N THR A 44 10.64 -19.42 6.47
CA THR A 44 11.02 -19.61 5.07
C THR A 44 12.16 -18.69 4.62
N ALA A 45 12.05 -17.38 4.88
CA ALA A 45 13.04 -16.40 4.43
C ALA A 45 13.00 -15.13 5.29
N SER A 46 13.23 -15.26 6.60
CA SER A 46 13.14 -14.16 7.59
C SER A 46 13.83 -12.87 7.14
N THR A 47 15.08 -12.93 6.72
CA THR A 47 15.85 -11.73 6.31
C THR A 47 15.20 -11.02 5.11
N PHE A 48 14.73 -11.78 4.12
CA PHE A 48 14.07 -11.21 2.95
C PHE A 48 12.76 -10.52 3.34
N PHE A 49 11.90 -11.21 4.11
CA PHE A 49 10.61 -10.65 4.52
C PHE A 49 10.73 -9.49 5.52
N ALA A 50 11.81 -9.43 6.30
CA ALA A 50 12.15 -8.25 7.10
C ALA A 50 12.48 -7.03 6.23
N VAL A 51 13.25 -7.21 5.14
CA VAL A 51 13.56 -6.12 4.20
C VAL A 51 12.31 -5.67 3.43
N VAL A 52 11.49 -6.62 2.98
CA VAL A 52 10.26 -6.33 2.22
C VAL A 52 9.24 -5.59 3.09
N SER A 53 8.99 -6.06 4.32
CA SER A 53 8.05 -5.40 5.24
C SER A 53 8.47 -3.95 5.53
N HIS A 54 9.74 -3.73 5.85
CA HIS A 54 10.26 -2.39 6.12
C HIS A 54 10.14 -1.46 4.91
N SER A 55 10.56 -1.94 3.73
CA SER A 55 10.53 -1.16 2.50
C SER A 55 9.11 -0.79 2.08
N LEU A 56 8.19 -1.76 2.07
CA LEU A 56 6.79 -1.51 1.72
C LEU A 56 6.13 -0.55 2.70
N LEU A 57 6.32 -0.74 4.00
CA LEU A 57 5.69 0.14 4.98
C LEU A 57 6.20 1.58 4.88
N LYS A 58 7.52 1.76 4.72
CA LYS A 58 8.10 3.09 4.51
C LYS A 58 7.52 3.76 3.28
N ASP A 59 7.45 3.04 2.17
CA ASP A 59 6.93 3.57 0.92
C ASP A 59 5.43 3.92 1.02
N ILE A 60 4.62 3.11 1.72
CA ILE A 60 3.21 3.41 2.02
C ILE A 60 3.08 4.70 2.86
N ILE A 61 3.88 4.83 3.93
CA ILE A 61 3.89 6.03 4.80
C ILE A 61 4.27 7.28 4.00
N ILE A 62 5.31 7.19 3.15
CA ILE A 62 5.76 8.30 2.30
C ILE A 62 4.67 8.65 1.29
N SER A 63 4.11 7.65 0.61
CA SER A 63 3.08 7.85 -0.41
C SER A 63 1.85 8.57 0.16
N ILE A 64 1.37 8.15 1.34
CA ILE A 64 0.26 8.83 2.01
C ILE A 64 0.66 10.25 2.41
N SER A 65 1.88 10.45 2.93
CA SER A 65 2.35 11.79 3.28
C SER A 65 2.34 12.72 2.07
N GLN A 66 2.81 12.26 0.90
CA GLN A 66 2.83 13.03 -0.35
C GLN A 66 1.42 13.44 -0.80
N LEU A 67 0.43 12.57 -0.65
CA LEU A 67 -0.97 12.86 -1.01
C LEU A 67 -1.61 13.95 -0.13
N VAL A 68 -1.21 14.01 1.14
CA VAL A 68 -1.82 14.88 2.16
C VAL A 68 -1.02 16.17 2.37
N ASP A 69 0.25 16.20 1.97
CA ASP A 69 1.09 17.38 2.03
C ASP A 69 0.52 18.53 1.16
N ASN A 70 0.86 19.77 1.55
CA ASN A 70 0.36 20.94 0.84
C ASN A 70 0.84 20.95 -0.62
N HIS A 71 -0.01 21.47 -1.51
CA HIS A 71 0.25 21.57 -2.96
C HIS A 71 1.47 22.42 -3.32
N LYS A 72 2.02 23.19 -2.36
CA LYS A 72 3.22 24.02 -2.53
C LYS A 72 4.19 23.81 -1.38
N VAL A 73 5.45 23.60 -1.74
CA VAL A 73 6.62 23.77 -0.86
C VAL A 73 7.60 24.66 -1.62
N GLY A 74 7.71 25.93 -1.21
CA GLY A 74 8.47 26.94 -1.96
C GLY A 74 7.89 27.20 -3.35
N SER A 75 8.73 27.08 -4.40
CA SER A 75 8.33 27.23 -5.81
C SER A 75 7.76 25.95 -6.44
N ASN A 76 7.93 24.80 -5.80
CA ASN A 76 7.54 23.51 -6.38
C ASN A 76 6.05 23.21 -6.12
N ARG A 77 5.35 22.76 -7.17
CA ARG A 77 3.98 22.27 -7.09
C ARG A 77 3.99 20.76 -6.89
N ASN A 78 3.34 20.30 -5.83
CA ASN A 78 3.15 18.88 -5.55
C ASN A 78 1.83 18.42 -6.15
N LEU A 79 1.85 17.23 -6.77
CA LEU A 79 0.63 16.50 -7.13
C LEU A 79 0.05 15.89 -5.85
N SER A 80 -0.69 16.69 -5.09
CA SER A 80 -1.39 16.28 -3.88
C SER A 80 -2.90 16.47 -4.03
N LEU A 81 -3.71 15.89 -3.15
CA LEU A 81 -5.18 15.99 -3.23
C LEU A 81 -5.66 17.45 -3.27
N HIS A 82 -4.91 18.36 -2.65
CA HIS A 82 -5.24 19.79 -2.64
C HIS A 82 -5.25 20.40 -4.06
N ILE A 83 -4.49 19.87 -5.03
CA ILE A 83 -4.46 20.44 -6.39
C ILE A 83 -5.84 20.39 -7.06
N LEU A 84 -6.61 19.32 -6.82
CA LEU A 84 -7.93 19.13 -7.42
C LEU A 84 -8.90 20.20 -6.92
N VAL A 85 -8.90 20.49 -5.62
CA VAL A 85 -9.72 21.59 -5.04
C VAL A 85 -9.41 22.94 -5.71
N LEU A 86 -8.14 23.20 -5.99
CA LEU A 86 -7.70 24.48 -6.55
C LEU A 86 -8.05 24.65 -8.03
N GLN A 87 -8.07 23.54 -8.78
CA GLN A 87 -8.27 23.55 -10.23
C GLN A 87 -9.73 23.27 -10.64
N ILE A 88 -10.59 22.84 -9.70
CA ILE A 88 -12.03 22.72 -9.93
C ILE A 88 -12.62 24.09 -10.27
N PRO A 89 -13.39 24.21 -11.38
CA PRO A 89 -14.00 25.47 -11.79
C PRO A 89 -14.92 26.07 -10.72
N GLU A 90 -14.95 27.40 -10.63
CA GLU A 90 -15.81 28.14 -9.69
C GLU A 90 -17.32 27.93 -9.90
N LYS A 91 -17.75 27.34 -11.02
CA LYS A 91 -19.15 26.91 -11.21
C LYS A 91 -19.52 25.69 -10.35
N ASP A 92 -18.54 24.88 -9.96
CA ASP A 92 -18.72 23.62 -9.22
C ASP A 92 -18.45 23.82 -7.71
N LYS A 93 -18.98 24.92 -7.13
CA LYS A 93 -18.70 25.32 -5.72
C LYS A 93 -19.09 24.27 -4.69
N LEU A 94 -20.17 23.54 -4.93
CA LEU A 94 -20.65 22.50 -4.02
C LEU A 94 -19.65 21.34 -3.94
N LEU A 95 -19.13 20.89 -5.08
CA LEU A 95 -18.07 19.88 -5.13
C LEU A 95 -16.82 20.39 -4.40
N LYS A 96 -16.37 21.62 -4.71
CA LYS A 96 -15.20 22.22 -4.05
C LYS A 96 -15.33 22.25 -2.53
N LYS A 97 -16.51 22.64 -2.01
CA LYS A 97 -16.80 22.63 -0.56
C LYS A 97 -16.76 21.22 0.04
N LYS A 98 -17.36 20.24 -0.65
CA LYS A 98 -17.36 18.84 -0.22
C LYS A 98 -15.94 18.26 -0.16
N LEU A 99 -15.11 18.56 -1.16
CA LEU A 99 -13.72 18.12 -1.21
C LEU A 99 -12.86 18.79 -0.13
N GLU A 100 -13.05 20.07 0.19
CA GLU A 100 -12.35 20.69 1.32
C GLU A 100 -12.72 20.04 2.65
N GLN A 101 -14.00 19.68 2.84
CA GLN A 101 -14.42 18.93 4.02
C GLN A 101 -13.70 17.57 4.09
N LEU A 102 -13.77 16.75 3.04
CA LEU A 102 -13.10 15.44 3.01
C LEU A 102 -11.58 15.58 3.19
N ARG A 103 -10.97 16.59 2.55
CA ARG A 103 -9.55 16.90 2.73
C ARG A 103 -9.22 17.22 4.19
N SER A 104 -10.06 17.97 4.89
CA SER A 104 -9.84 18.27 6.31
C SER A 104 -9.87 16.99 7.16
N GLU A 105 -10.80 16.07 6.88
CA GLU A 105 -10.91 14.77 7.55
C GLU A 105 -9.69 13.89 7.26
N ILE A 106 -9.23 13.85 6.00
CA ILE A 106 -8.00 13.17 5.59
C ILE A 106 -6.79 13.73 6.33
N VAL A 107 -6.65 15.06 6.41
CA VAL A 107 -5.51 15.72 7.08
C VAL A 107 -5.47 15.36 8.57
N VAL A 108 -6.62 15.31 9.23
CA VAL A 108 -6.76 14.90 10.63
C VAL A 108 -6.39 13.42 10.79
N SER A 109 -6.93 12.54 9.95
CA SER A 109 -6.64 11.10 10.00
C SER A 109 -5.15 10.79 9.71
N ALA A 110 -4.53 11.55 8.81
CA ALA A 110 -3.12 11.45 8.47
C ALA A 110 -2.14 11.88 9.58
N THR A 111 -2.62 12.43 10.71
CA THR A 111 -1.77 12.67 11.90
C THR A 111 -1.10 11.39 12.39
N TYR A 112 -1.80 10.24 12.27
CA TYR A 112 -1.23 8.94 12.57
C TYR A 112 -0.04 8.61 11.67
N ILE A 113 -0.17 8.84 10.36
CA ILE A 113 0.91 8.62 9.39
C ILE A 113 2.10 9.54 9.66
N ARG A 114 1.86 10.80 10.02
CA ARG A 114 2.93 11.72 10.41
C ARG A 114 3.71 11.20 11.61
N ALA A 115 3.03 10.66 12.62
CA ALA A 115 3.69 10.04 13.77
C ALA A 115 4.51 8.81 13.36
N LEU A 116 3.98 7.94 12.49
CA LEU A 116 4.74 6.80 11.96
C LEU A 116 5.96 7.26 11.16
N ARG A 117 5.83 8.30 10.35
CA ARG A 117 6.93 8.88 9.57
C ARG A 117 8.05 9.36 10.48
N SER A 118 7.74 10.13 11.53
CA SER A 118 8.73 10.58 12.51
C SER A 118 9.42 9.41 13.21
N LYS A 119 8.64 8.38 13.58
CA LYS A 119 9.16 7.19 14.27
C LYS A 119 10.07 6.33 13.40
N TYR A 120 9.75 6.15 12.11
CA TYR A 120 10.40 5.15 11.25
C TYR A 120 11.32 5.70 10.16
N LEU A 121 11.20 6.98 9.82
CA LEU A 121 12.03 7.64 8.79
C LEU A 121 12.98 8.70 9.36
N ALA A 122 12.54 9.46 10.37
CA ALA A 122 13.33 10.60 10.87
C ALA A 122 14.32 10.20 11.99
N HIS A 123 14.00 9.17 12.76
CA HIS A 123 14.84 8.72 13.86
C HIS A 123 15.19 7.25 13.68
N LEU A 124 16.47 6.95 13.52
CA LEU A 124 17.05 5.70 14.02
C LEU A 124 16.92 5.75 15.55
N ASP A 125 15.68 5.61 16.05
CA ASP A 125 15.37 5.83 17.44
C ASP A 125 16.23 4.90 18.29
N TYR A 126 17.17 5.53 19.00
CA TYR A 126 18.21 4.86 19.76
C TYR A 126 17.61 3.92 20.81
N ASN A 127 16.44 4.25 21.36
CA ASN A 127 15.76 3.41 22.35
C ASN A 127 15.09 2.19 21.70
N LEU A 128 14.54 2.34 20.50
CA LEU A 128 14.04 1.22 19.67
C LEU A 128 15.17 0.28 19.24
N PHE A 129 16.35 0.82 18.93
CA PHE A 129 17.54 0.04 18.60
C PHE A 129 18.09 -0.73 19.81
N LYS A 130 18.09 -0.12 21.01
CA LYS A 130 18.68 -0.70 22.22
C LYS A 130 17.80 -1.75 22.92
N GLN A 131 16.47 -1.68 22.78
CA GLN A 131 15.56 -2.65 23.42
C GLN A 131 15.36 -3.95 22.63
N ASN A 132 15.49 -3.94 21.30
CA ASN A 132 14.97 -5.05 20.49
C ASN A 132 16.01 -5.98 19.88
N GLY A 133 17.31 -5.65 19.83
CA GLY A 133 18.40 -6.52 19.32
C GLY A 133 18.25 -7.03 17.87
N SER A 134 17.09 -6.83 17.27
CA SER A 134 16.61 -7.21 15.97
C SER A 134 15.53 -6.18 15.57
N VAL A 135 15.30 -6.04 14.27
CA VAL A 135 14.40 -5.07 13.65
C VAL A 135 13.09 -5.00 14.45
N ALA A 136 12.83 -3.84 15.07
CA ALA A 136 11.60 -3.62 15.81
C ALA A 136 10.39 -4.07 14.98
N GLU A 137 9.54 -4.93 15.56
CA GLU A 137 8.26 -5.26 14.97
C GLU A 137 7.54 -3.96 14.63
N PHE A 138 7.28 -3.73 13.34
CA PHE A 138 6.52 -2.57 12.89
C PHE A 138 5.08 -2.73 13.33
N THR A 139 4.76 -2.26 14.54
CA THR A 139 3.37 -2.22 14.97
C THR A 139 2.68 -1.07 14.24
N VAL A 140 1.87 -1.42 13.26
CA VAL A 140 0.96 -0.51 12.58
C VAL A 140 -0.47 -0.88 12.90
N ASN A 141 -1.32 0.13 13.04
CA ASN A 141 -2.74 -0.06 13.26
C ASN A 141 -3.42 -0.16 11.89
N LYS A 142 -3.76 -1.39 11.48
CA LYS A 142 -4.47 -1.70 10.24
C LYS A 142 -5.70 -0.80 10.04
N ILE A 143 -6.54 -0.67 11.07
CA ILE A 143 -7.80 0.09 11.01
C ILE A 143 -7.53 1.55 10.70
N LYS A 144 -6.53 2.17 11.34
CA LYS A 144 -6.20 3.59 11.09
C LYS A 144 -5.74 3.84 9.65
N ILE A 145 -4.91 2.96 9.10
CA ILE A 145 -4.42 3.11 7.72
C ILE A 145 -5.55 2.85 6.72
N THR A 146 -6.32 1.77 6.90
CA THR A 146 -7.47 1.45 6.03
C THR A 146 -8.52 2.56 6.05
N ASN A 147 -8.87 3.10 7.22
CA ASN A 147 -9.84 4.21 7.30
C ASN A 147 -9.34 5.46 6.57
N LEU A 148 -8.05 5.76 6.67
CA LEU A 148 -7.45 6.89 5.94
C LEU A 148 -7.49 6.66 4.42
N LEU A 149 -7.16 5.46 3.96
CA LEU A 149 -7.26 5.12 2.55
C LEU A 149 -8.70 5.25 2.07
N ASN A 150 -9.68 4.74 2.82
CA ASN A 150 -11.10 4.87 2.47
C ASN A 150 -11.52 6.34 2.30
N LEU A 151 -11.09 7.24 3.18
CA LEU A 151 -11.34 8.68 3.00
C LEU A 151 -10.72 9.24 1.71
N ILE A 152 -9.53 8.75 1.31
CA ILE A 152 -8.88 9.13 0.05
C ILE A 152 -9.66 8.59 -1.16
N SER A 153 -10.16 7.34 -1.09
CA SER A 153 -11.05 6.77 -2.11
C SER A 153 -12.34 7.59 -2.25
N ASP A 154 -13.00 7.91 -1.13
CA ASP A 154 -14.21 8.73 -1.11
C ASP A 154 -13.95 10.09 -1.76
N TYR A 155 -12.82 10.72 -1.44
CA TYR A 155 -12.40 11.98 -2.06
C TYR A 155 -12.29 11.87 -3.59
N MET A 156 -11.63 10.83 -4.11
CA MET A 156 -11.48 10.64 -5.56
C MET A 156 -12.81 10.27 -6.24
N ASN A 157 -13.67 9.54 -5.54
CA ASN A 157 -14.97 9.12 -6.05
C ASN A 157 -15.97 10.28 -6.11
N GLU A 158 -15.92 11.26 -5.20
CA GLU A 158 -16.72 12.49 -5.32
C GLU A 158 -16.41 13.24 -6.63
N VAL A 159 -15.13 13.30 -7.02
CA VAL A 159 -14.71 13.94 -8.28
C VAL A 159 -15.17 13.12 -9.49
N SER A 160 -14.97 11.80 -9.45
CA SER A 160 -15.39 10.88 -10.53
C SER A 160 -16.90 10.93 -10.74
N LYS A 161 -17.67 10.82 -9.66
CA LYS A 161 -19.13 10.82 -9.67
C LYS A 161 -19.68 12.12 -10.26
N HIS A 162 -19.14 13.27 -9.85
CA HIS A 162 -19.60 14.57 -10.36
C HIS A 162 -19.38 14.73 -11.87
N TYR A 163 -18.26 14.24 -12.43
CA TYR A 163 -17.89 14.49 -13.82
C TYR A 163 -18.12 13.33 -14.78
N LYS A 164 -18.23 12.10 -14.29
CA LYS A 164 -18.32 10.87 -15.09
C LYS A 164 -19.49 9.97 -14.67
N ASP A 165 -20.14 10.25 -13.54
CA ASP A 165 -21.17 9.39 -12.95
C ASP A 165 -20.68 7.96 -12.73
N THR A 166 -19.42 7.84 -12.31
CA THR A 166 -18.73 6.57 -12.05
C THR A 166 -18.07 6.60 -10.69
N GLU A 167 -17.84 5.42 -10.12
CA GLU A 167 -17.06 5.21 -8.91
C GLU A 167 -15.94 4.21 -9.20
N VAL A 168 -14.77 4.45 -8.63
CA VAL A 168 -13.61 3.57 -8.74
C VAL A 168 -13.50 2.76 -7.45
N LEU A 169 -13.49 1.44 -7.59
CA LEU A 169 -13.20 0.55 -6.48
C LEU A 169 -11.68 0.34 -6.39
N TYR A 170 -11.05 1.04 -5.44
CA TYR A 170 -9.60 0.91 -5.18
C TYR A 170 -9.25 -0.32 -4.35
N GLU A 171 -10.20 -0.82 -3.56
CA GLU A 171 -10.00 -2.03 -2.78
C GLU A 171 -10.05 -3.25 -3.71
N PHE A 172 -8.87 -3.78 -4.05
CA PHE A 172 -8.78 -5.10 -4.64
C PHE A 172 -9.24 -6.12 -3.60
N THR A 173 -10.47 -6.59 -3.73
CA THR A 173 -10.91 -7.76 -2.96
C THR A 173 -10.05 -8.95 -3.37
N ASP A 174 -9.62 -9.75 -2.39
CA ASP A 174 -8.77 -10.96 -2.48
C ASP A 174 -9.42 -12.09 -3.33
N THR A 175 -10.06 -11.76 -4.44
CA THR A 175 -10.32 -12.74 -5.50
C THR A 175 -8.97 -13.27 -5.95
N PHE A 176 -8.89 -14.59 -6.07
CA PHE A 176 -7.68 -15.40 -6.21
C PHE A 176 -6.86 -15.00 -7.46
N ASP A 177 -6.18 -13.86 -7.40
CA ASP A 177 -5.24 -13.44 -8.42
C ASP A 177 -3.99 -14.31 -8.22
N PHE A 178 -3.68 -15.12 -9.23
CA PHE A 178 -2.50 -15.98 -9.31
C PHE A 178 -1.17 -15.20 -9.20
N ARG A 179 -1.22 -13.87 -9.14
CA ARG A 179 -0.08 -12.96 -8.96
C ARG A 179 -0.10 -12.21 -7.61
N SER A 180 -1.03 -12.53 -6.73
CA SER A 180 -1.17 -11.89 -5.42
C SER A 180 -0.18 -12.39 -4.36
N ALA A 181 -0.12 -11.70 -3.22
CA ALA A 181 0.59 -12.15 -2.03
C ALA A 181 0.14 -13.54 -1.55
N ASP A 182 -1.14 -13.89 -1.70
CA ASP A 182 -1.65 -15.21 -1.31
C ASP A 182 -1.18 -16.31 -2.30
N ALA A 183 -1.01 -15.99 -3.58
CA ALA A 183 -0.39 -16.90 -4.55
C ALA A 183 1.08 -17.18 -4.20
N LEU A 184 1.85 -16.15 -3.80
CA LEU A 184 3.22 -16.34 -3.30
C LEU A 184 3.25 -17.32 -2.12
N ILE A 185 2.34 -17.15 -1.17
CA ILE A 185 2.26 -18.01 0.01
C ILE A 185 1.88 -19.44 -0.37
N TYR A 186 0.97 -19.62 -1.34
CA TYR A 186 0.66 -20.95 -1.88
C TYR A 186 1.91 -21.65 -2.42
N TRP A 187 2.69 -20.96 -3.27
CA TRP A 187 3.89 -21.52 -3.86
C TRP A 187 4.99 -21.79 -2.84
N LEU A 188 5.20 -20.89 -1.87
CA LEU A 188 6.15 -21.13 -0.77
C LEU A 188 5.75 -22.36 0.06
N LYS A 189 4.46 -22.54 0.36
CA LYS A 189 3.98 -23.72 1.08
C LYS A 189 4.21 -25.00 0.27
N LEU A 190 4.01 -24.96 -1.03
CA LEU A 190 4.28 -26.10 -1.91
C LEU A 190 5.78 -26.43 -1.92
N GLY A 191 6.64 -25.42 -2.08
CA GLY A 191 8.09 -25.60 -2.08
C GLY A 191 8.63 -26.19 -0.77
N VAL A 192 8.16 -25.69 0.38
CA VAL A 192 8.54 -26.25 1.69
C VAL A 192 8.10 -27.71 1.83
N LYS A 193 6.88 -28.05 1.40
CA LYS A 193 6.40 -29.43 1.42
C LYS A 193 7.27 -30.35 0.58
N LEU A 194 7.56 -29.97 -0.66
CA LEU A 194 8.39 -30.78 -1.57
C LEU A 194 9.81 -30.96 -1.03
N ASN A 195 10.41 -29.92 -0.46
CA ASN A 195 11.74 -30.01 0.16
C ASN A 195 11.77 -31.01 1.33
N ILE A 196 10.72 -31.08 2.16
CA ILE A 196 10.62 -32.07 3.24
C ILE A 196 10.57 -33.49 2.68
N TYR A 197 9.83 -33.72 1.59
CA TYR A 197 9.80 -35.03 0.90
C TYR A 197 11.15 -35.41 0.27
N ASP A 198 11.90 -34.43 -0.25
CA ASP A 198 13.23 -34.67 -0.83
C ASP A 198 14.31 -35.02 0.22
N PHE A 199 14.18 -34.52 1.46
CA PHE A 199 15.08 -34.89 2.56
C PHE A 199 14.78 -36.27 3.15
N GLU A 200 13.52 -36.69 3.16
CA GLU A 200 13.12 -38.02 3.66
C GLU A 200 13.27 -39.12 2.59
N ASN A 201 13.38 -38.76 1.30
CA ASN A 201 13.46 -39.72 0.20
C ASN A 201 14.31 -39.21 -0.99
N PRO A 202 15.65 -39.20 -0.88
CA PRO A 202 16.54 -38.56 -1.84
C PRO A 202 16.55 -39.17 -3.26
N ASP A 203 16.01 -40.38 -3.43
CA ASP A 203 15.92 -41.08 -4.72
C ASP A 203 14.88 -40.50 -5.69
N LEU A 204 13.99 -39.61 -5.23
CA LEU A 204 12.98 -38.95 -6.08
C LEU A 204 13.55 -37.81 -6.95
N ARG A 205 14.79 -37.37 -6.71
CA ARG A 205 15.48 -36.31 -7.48
C ARG A 205 15.56 -36.57 -8.98
N ILE A 206 15.55 -37.83 -9.41
CA ILE A 206 15.82 -38.20 -10.80
C ILE A 206 14.55 -38.20 -11.67
N GLN A 207 13.34 -38.17 -11.09
CA GLN A 207 12.10 -38.34 -11.85
C GLN A 207 11.24 -37.08 -12.00
N ALA A 208 11.54 -36.01 -11.27
CA ALA A 208 10.66 -34.83 -11.18
C ALA A 208 11.30 -33.53 -11.69
N THR A 209 11.95 -33.54 -12.87
CA THR A 209 12.06 -32.30 -13.67
C THR A 209 12.04 -32.61 -15.17
N PRO A 210 10.94 -32.30 -15.88
CA PRO A 210 11.04 -31.67 -17.18
C PRO A 210 10.99 -30.16 -16.97
N ASN A 211 12.05 -29.47 -17.40
CA ASN A 211 12.15 -28.01 -17.42
C ASN A 211 10.87 -27.40 -17.98
N ARG A 212 10.13 -26.69 -17.14
CA ARG A 212 8.91 -25.97 -17.53
C ARG A 212 9.14 -24.47 -17.76
N PHE A 213 10.40 -24.05 -17.80
CA PHE A 213 10.83 -22.65 -17.95
C PHE A 213 11.84 -22.43 -19.08
N ASP A 214 12.18 -23.45 -19.88
CA ASP A 214 13.13 -23.31 -20.99
C ASP A 214 12.48 -22.89 -22.32
N ASP A 215 11.15 -22.79 -22.38
CA ASP A 215 10.42 -22.35 -23.57
C ASP A 215 9.59 -21.08 -23.29
N ALA A 216 10.26 -19.95 -23.07
CA ALA A 216 9.64 -18.61 -23.13
C ALA A 216 10.64 -17.53 -23.56
#